data_AF-A0A2H0QB66-F1
#
_entry.id   AF-A0A2H0QB66-F1
#
_cell.length_a   1.000
_cell.length_b   1.000
_cell.length_c   1.000
_cell.angle_alpha   90.00
_cell.angle_beta   90.00
_cell.angle_gamma   90.00
#
_symmetry.space_group_name_H-M   'P 1'
#
loop_
_entity.id
_entity.type
_entity.pdbx_description
1 polymer ?
#
loop_
_entity_poly.entity_id
_entity_poly.type
_entity_poly.pdbx_seq_one_letter_code
_entity_poly.pdbx_strand_id
1 'polypeptide(L)'
;MAKKKVQSKSVTERVRQTRSKIKGTPFKSARDLDNRSKEIQHEAWEQLTKAKHLNDLHERPEFSFVKSEMVAGLEYRLSDDSEYFVKAFSEGIGVKVSVNEKKAKTLNSSPETLEAMLKACSKTFSDSYYEIKGIKLPESNGESSSSLIVGNLRKTKGGGDT
;
A
#
# COMPACT_ATOMS: atom_id res chain seq x y z
N MET A 1 45.03 38.10 0.74
CA MET A 1 44.42 36.91 0.10
C MET A 1 44.84 35.65 0.86
N ALA A 2 43.96 35.10 1.70
CA ALA A 2 44.27 33.93 2.54
C ALA A 2 43.91 32.62 1.80
N LYS A 3 44.92 31.78 1.50
CA LYS A 3 44.72 30.45 0.91
C LYS A 3 44.17 29.51 1.98
N LYS A 4 42.89 29.13 1.86
CA LYS A 4 42.22 28.15 2.73
C LYS A 4 42.81 26.76 2.47
N LYS A 5 43.69 26.32 3.37
CA LYS A 5 44.37 25.01 3.32
C LYS A 5 43.35 23.93 3.71
N VAL A 6 42.81 23.22 2.72
CA VAL A 6 41.92 22.07 2.94
C VAL A 6 42.77 20.93 3.50
N GLN A 7 42.66 20.66 4.81
CA GLN A 7 43.27 19.50 5.46
C GLN A 7 42.62 18.22 4.94
N SER A 8 43.36 17.45 4.13
CA SER A 8 43.01 16.08 3.78
C SER A 8 43.17 15.19 5.01
N LYS A 9 42.06 14.86 5.70
CA LYS A 9 42.04 13.83 6.74
C LYS A 9 42.70 12.55 6.21
N SER A 10 43.66 12.03 6.96
CA SER A 10 44.44 10.85 6.59
C SER A 10 43.54 9.65 6.31
N VAL A 11 43.92 8.83 5.33
CA VAL A 11 43.16 7.63 4.90
C VAL A 11 42.84 6.71 6.08
N THR A 12 43.77 6.62 7.04
CA THR A 12 43.68 5.81 8.26
C THR A 12 42.52 6.23 9.18
N GLU A 13 42.22 7.53 9.26
CA GLU A 13 41.17 8.06 10.12
C GLU A 13 39.78 7.84 9.51
N ARG A 14 39.66 7.92 8.17
CA ARG A 14 38.42 7.55 7.46
C ARG A 14 38.11 6.07 7.63
N VAL A 15 39.12 5.19 7.53
CA VAL A 15 38.93 3.74 7.70
C VAL A 15 38.46 3.40 9.13
N ARG A 16 38.97 4.09 10.15
CA ARG A 16 38.49 3.91 11.55
C ARG A 16 37.05 4.37 11.74
N GLN A 17 36.68 5.53 11.20
CA GLN A 17 35.30 6.05 11.27
C GLN A 17 34.29 5.17 10.53
N THR A 18 34.67 4.61 9.38
CA THR A 18 33.80 3.68 8.65
C THR A 18 33.65 2.36 9.40
N ARG A 19 34.74 1.82 9.98
CA ARG A 19 34.68 0.61 10.84
C ARG A 19 33.83 0.81 12.09
N SER A 20 33.87 1.98 12.73
CA SER A 20 33.03 2.26 13.90
C SER A 20 31.54 2.36 13.54
N LYS A 21 31.20 2.89 12.36
CA LYS A 21 29.81 2.95 11.86
C LYS A 21 29.24 1.58 11.48
N ILE A 22 30.08 0.64 11.05
CA ILE A 22 29.66 -0.71 10.65
C ILE A 22 29.41 -1.63 11.85
N LYS A 23 30.09 -1.41 12.98
CA LYS A 23 30.04 -2.28 14.17
C LYS A 23 28.64 -2.46 14.81
N GLY A 24 27.63 -1.70 14.38
CA GLY A 24 26.23 -1.84 14.83
C GLY A 24 25.25 -2.21 13.70
N THR A 25 25.75 -2.61 12.53
CA THR A 25 24.93 -2.96 11.36
C THR A 25 25.11 -4.44 11.01
N PRO A 26 24.14 -5.08 10.34
CA PRO A 26 24.26 -6.48 9.91
C PRO A 26 25.29 -6.69 8.77
N PHE A 27 26.01 -5.65 8.34
CA PHE A 27 26.96 -5.71 7.23
C PHE A 27 28.36 -6.06 7.71
N LYS A 28 29.03 -6.99 7.00
CA LYS A 28 30.37 -7.46 7.34
C LYS A 28 31.46 -6.46 6.95
N SER A 29 31.22 -5.64 5.92
CA SER A 29 32.17 -4.64 5.43
C SER A 29 31.50 -3.41 4.82
N ALA A 30 32.27 -2.34 4.62
CA ALA A 30 31.82 -1.13 3.93
C ALA A 30 31.43 -1.41 2.49
N ARG A 31 32.09 -2.39 1.86
CA ARG A 31 31.81 -2.81 0.50
C ARG A 31 30.48 -3.57 0.42
N ASP A 32 30.15 -4.38 1.43
CA ASP A 32 28.85 -5.05 1.51
C ASP A 32 27.71 -4.06 1.70
N LEU A 33 27.93 -3.02 2.49
CA LEU A 33 26.96 -1.93 2.66
C LEU A 33 26.74 -1.18 1.34
N ASP A 34 27.80 -0.82 0.62
CA ASP A 34 27.71 -0.14 -0.68
C ASP A 34 27.03 -1.02 -1.74
N ASN A 35 27.38 -2.30 -1.79
CA ASN A 35 26.72 -3.27 -2.67
C ASN A 35 25.23 -3.39 -2.36
N ARG A 36 24.86 -3.56 -1.08
CA ARG A 36 23.44 -3.67 -0.72
C ARG A 36 22.68 -2.37 -0.99
N SER A 37 23.31 -1.22 -0.78
CA SER A 37 22.73 0.07 -1.14
C SER A 37 22.46 0.17 -2.64
N LYS A 38 23.39 -0.27 -3.49
CA LYS A 38 23.21 -0.30 -4.94
C LYS A 38 22.12 -1.27 -5.36
N GLU A 39 22.05 -2.45 -4.74
CA GLU A 39 20.99 -3.43 -4.97
C GLU A 39 19.60 -2.84 -4.66
N ILE A 40 19.44 -2.20 -3.49
CA ILE A 40 18.17 -1.56 -3.10
C ILE A 40 17.80 -0.45 -4.09
N GLN A 41 18.77 0.37 -4.50
CA GLN A 41 18.53 1.43 -5.49
C GLN A 41 18.08 0.87 -6.84
N HIS A 42 18.72 -0.21 -7.29
CA HIS A 42 18.36 -0.89 -8.53
C HIS A 42 16.95 -1.50 -8.45
N GLU A 43 16.64 -2.18 -7.35
CA GLU A 43 15.31 -2.76 -7.10
C GLU A 43 14.22 -1.68 -7.09
N ALA A 44 14.47 -0.56 -6.39
CA ALA A 44 13.55 0.57 -6.36
C ALA A 44 13.36 1.19 -7.76
N TRP A 45 14.44 1.32 -8.54
CA TRP A 45 14.37 1.81 -9.91
C TRP A 45 13.57 0.90 -10.83
N GLU A 46 13.75 -0.42 -10.72
CA GLU A 46 12.95 -1.39 -11.47
C GLU A 46 11.46 -1.29 -11.12
N GLN A 47 11.13 -1.18 -9.82
CA GLN A 47 9.75 -1.05 -9.36
C GLN A 47 9.11 0.24 -9.89
N LEU A 48 9.81 1.37 -9.83
CA LEU A 48 9.33 2.65 -10.38
C LEU A 48 9.16 2.59 -11.89
N THR A 49 10.07 1.92 -12.60
CA THR A 49 9.97 1.75 -14.06
C THR A 49 8.76 0.90 -14.44
N LYS A 50 8.52 -0.20 -13.72
CA LYS A 50 7.32 -1.04 -13.90
C LYS A 50 6.04 -0.27 -13.60
N ALA A 51 5.98 0.46 -12.49
CA ALA A 51 4.84 1.29 -12.13
C ALA A 51 4.54 2.37 -13.17
N LYS A 52 5.58 3.00 -13.73
CA LYS A 52 5.43 3.96 -14.84
C LYS A 52 4.81 3.30 -16.08
N HIS A 53 5.34 2.15 -16.52
CA HIS A 53 4.78 1.45 -17.68
C HIS A 53 3.32 1.03 -17.47
N LEU A 54 2.97 0.61 -16.26
CA LEU A 54 1.58 0.30 -15.91
C LEU A 54 0.69 1.55 -15.92
N ASN A 55 1.18 2.67 -15.39
CA ASN A 55 0.44 3.93 -15.47
C ASN A 55 0.22 4.35 -16.93
N ASP A 56 1.25 4.26 -17.77
CA ASP A 56 1.18 4.57 -19.20
C ASP A 56 0.19 3.64 -19.93
N LEU A 57 0.06 2.37 -19.52
CA LEU A 57 -0.97 1.45 -20.02
C LEU A 57 -2.37 1.87 -19.58
N HIS A 58 -2.57 2.26 -18.32
CA HIS A 58 -3.86 2.72 -17.78
C HIS A 58 -4.35 4.06 -18.34
N GLU A 59 -3.46 4.85 -18.93
CA GLU A 59 -3.80 6.08 -19.64
C GLU A 59 -4.35 5.81 -21.04
N ARG A 60 -4.10 4.63 -21.61
CA ARG A 60 -4.64 4.29 -22.93
C ARG A 60 -6.14 4.03 -22.87
N PRO A 61 -6.90 4.44 -23.90
CA PRO A 61 -8.35 4.30 -23.91
C PRO A 61 -8.80 2.83 -23.87
N GLU A 62 -7.98 1.91 -24.39
CA GLU A 62 -8.28 0.47 -24.38
C GLU A 62 -8.37 -0.12 -22.96
N PHE A 63 -7.70 0.49 -21.97
CA PHE A 63 -7.68 0.04 -20.57
C PHE A 63 -8.60 0.87 -19.66
N SER A 64 -9.44 1.74 -20.24
CA SER A 64 -10.43 2.52 -19.47
C SER A 64 -11.40 1.63 -18.67
N PHE A 65 -11.67 0.41 -19.15
CA PHE A 65 -12.51 -0.56 -18.45
C PHE A 65 -11.96 -0.91 -17.06
N VAL A 66 -10.64 -0.98 -16.87
CA VAL A 66 -10.03 -1.29 -15.57
C VAL A 66 -10.38 -0.23 -14.53
N LYS A 67 -10.33 1.05 -14.93
CA LYS A 67 -10.75 2.15 -14.06
C LYS A 67 -12.24 2.04 -13.73
N SER A 68 -13.07 1.69 -14.71
CA SER A 68 -14.51 1.50 -14.49
C SER A 68 -14.82 0.32 -13.57
N GLU A 69 -14.10 -0.80 -13.69
CA GLU A 69 -14.23 -1.97 -12.83
C GLU A 69 -13.79 -1.68 -11.39
N MET A 70 -12.70 -0.93 -11.22
CA MET A 70 -12.24 -0.50 -9.89
C MET A 70 -13.24 0.44 -9.21
N VAL A 71 -13.91 1.32 -9.97
CA VAL A 71 -14.97 2.20 -9.46
C VAL A 71 -16.25 1.41 -9.17
N ALA A 72 -16.60 0.43 -10.00
CA ALA A 72 -17.72 -0.47 -9.75
C ALA A 72 -17.50 -1.26 -8.46
N GLY A 73 -16.26 -1.70 -8.22
CA GLY A 73 -15.82 -2.34 -6.99
C GLY A 73 -16.19 -3.82 -6.90
N LEU A 74 -15.71 -4.46 -5.83
CA LEU A 74 -16.09 -5.80 -5.44
C LEU A 74 -17.27 -5.73 -4.45
N GLU A 75 -18.37 -6.38 -4.81
CA GLU A 75 -19.56 -6.48 -3.97
C GLU A 75 -19.74 -7.89 -3.44
N TYR A 76 -19.93 -8.01 -2.14
CA TYR A 76 -20.39 -9.24 -1.50
C TYR A 76 -21.89 -9.15 -1.25
N ARG A 77 -22.63 -10.12 -1.79
CA ARG A 77 -24.08 -10.27 -1.63
C ARG A 77 -24.37 -11.62 -0.98
N LEU A 78 -25.29 -11.63 -0.02
CA LEU A 78 -25.66 -12.86 0.71
C LEU A 78 -26.80 -13.64 0.00
N SER A 79 -27.56 -12.95 -0.85
CA SER A 79 -28.71 -13.48 -1.60
C SER A 79 -28.76 -12.82 -2.98
N ASP A 80 -29.64 -13.30 -3.85
CA ASP A 80 -29.94 -12.69 -5.17
C ASP A 80 -30.63 -11.31 -5.07
N ASP A 81 -30.72 -10.74 -3.87
CA ASP A 81 -31.17 -9.37 -3.69
C ASP A 81 -30.21 -8.39 -4.40
N SER A 82 -30.80 -7.31 -4.90
CA SER A 82 -30.08 -6.21 -5.55
C SER A 82 -29.16 -5.43 -4.60
N GLU A 83 -29.33 -5.57 -3.28
CA GLU A 83 -28.56 -4.84 -2.27
C GLU A 83 -27.31 -5.61 -1.81
N TYR A 84 -26.16 -4.94 -1.86
CA TYR A 84 -24.90 -5.43 -1.33
C TYR A 84 -24.89 -5.47 0.20
N PHE A 85 -24.11 -6.39 0.75
CA PHE A 85 -23.81 -6.48 2.18
C PHE A 85 -22.54 -5.69 2.52
N VAL A 86 -21.45 -5.98 1.82
CA VAL A 86 -20.17 -5.25 1.88
C VAL A 86 -19.72 -4.94 0.47
N LYS A 87 -19.21 -3.74 0.24
CA LYS A 87 -18.68 -3.29 -1.05
C LYS A 87 -17.34 -2.60 -0.86
N ALA A 88 -16.29 -3.08 -1.52
CA ALA A 88 -15.00 -2.41 -1.60
C ALA A 88 -14.83 -1.82 -3.00
N PHE A 89 -14.50 -0.54 -3.11
CA PHE A 89 -14.44 0.16 -4.39
C PHE A 89 -13.38 1.26 -4.36
N SER A 90 -12.91 1.67 -5.54
CA SER A 90 -12.01 2.81 -5.65
C SER A 90 -12.80 4.10 -5.80
N GLU A 91 -12.50 5.10 -4.96
CA GLU A 91 -13.05 6.44 -5.08
C GLU A 91 -11.97 7.48 -4.80
N GLY A 92 -11.66 8.31 -5.80
CA GLY A 92 -10.57 9.28 -5.71
C GLY A 92 -9.20 8.60 -5.57
N ILE A 93 -8.42 9.01 -4.56
CA ILE A 93 -7.09 8.48 -4.28
C ILE A 93 -7.20 7.44 -3.15
N GLY A 94 -7.74 6.25 -3.47
CA GLY A 94 -7.79 5.16 -2.48
C GLY A 94 -8.86 4.10 -2.72
N VAL A 95 -8.92 3.19 -1.76
CA VAL A 95 -9.95 2.16 -1.60
C VAL A 95 -10.89 2.62 -0.49
N LYS A 96 -12.19 2.54 -0.74
CA LYS A 96 -13.25 2.71 0.26
C LYS A 96 -14.00 1.41 0.44
N VAL A 97 -14.50 1.20 1.65
CA VAL A 97 -15.35 0.06 1.97
C VAL A 97 -16.66 0.55 2.57
N SER A 98 -17.77 0.09 2.01
CA SER A 98 -19.13 0.39 2.44
C SER A 98 -19.78 -0.87 2.98
N VAL A 99 -20.52 -0.74 4.08
CA VAL A 99 -21.30 -1.81 4.69
C VAL A 99 -22.76 -1.37 4.73
N ASN A 100 -23.68 -2.21 4.27
CA ASN A 100 -25.10 -1.94 4.37
C ASN A 100 -25.58 -2.25 5.80
N GLU A 101 -25.67 -1.21 6.64
CA GLU A 101 -26.10 -1.34 8.04
C GLU A 101 -27.48 -2.00 8.20
N LYS A 102 -28.40 -1.81 7.23
CA LYS A 102 -29.73 -2.40 7.31
C LYS A 102 -29.64 -3.92 7.25
N LYS A 103 -28.87 -4.44 6.30
CA LYS A 103 -28.63 -5.88 6.17
C LYS A 103 -27.79 -6.44 7.33
N ALA A 104 -26.80 -5.69 7.79
CA ALA A 104 -25.99 -6.09 8.95
C ALA A 104 -26.85 -6.27 10.22
N LYS A 105 -27.85 -5.40 10.44
CA LYS A 105 -28.77 -5.49 11.58
C LYS A 105 -29.77 -6.63 11.47
N THR A 106 -30.27 -6.93 10.26
CA THR A 106 -31.21 -8.05 10.05
C THR A 106 -30.58 -9.43 10.19
N LEU A 107 -29.28 -9.56 9.94
CA LEU A 107 -28.64 -10.86 9.87
C LEU A 107 -28.33 -11.48 11.24
N ASN A 108 -28.56 -10.77 12.35
CA ASN A 108 -28.12 -11.17 13.71
C ASN A 108 -26.69 -11.74 13.72
N SER A 109 -25.84 -11.32 12.77
CA SER A 109 -24.52 -11.88 12.59
C SER A 109 -23.63 -11.44 13.73
N SER A 110 -22.77 -12.35 14.19
CA SER A 110 -21.76 -11.97 15.15
C SER A 110 -20.91 -10.84 14.56
N PRO A 111 -20.56 -9.80 15.34
CA PRO A 111 -19.71 -8.71 14.89
C PRO A 111 -18.37 -9.24 14.33
N GLU A 112 -17.88 -10.35 14.87
CA GLU A 112 -16.68 -11.07 14.40
C GLU A 112 -16.79 -11.56 12.95
N THR A 113 -17.97 -12.05 12.54
CA THR A 113 -18.20 -12.52 11.16
C THR A 113 -18.19 -11.34 10.20
N LEU A 114 -18.82 -10.22 10.59
CA LEU A 114 -18.82 -9.00 9.80
C LEU A 114 -17.40 -8.44 9.66
N GLU A 115 -16.62 -8.43 10.74
CA GLU A 115 -15.23 -7.99 10.71
C GLU A 115 -14.36 -8.88 9.81
N ALA A 116 -14.53 -10.20 9.89
CA ALA A 116 -13.81 -11.14 9.04
C ALA A 116 -14.13 -10.93 7.55
N MET A 117 -15.42 -10.75 7.21
CA MET A 117 -15.85 -10.46 5.84
C MET A 117 -15.33 -9.11 5.34
N LEU A 118 -15.40 -8.07 6.18
CA LEU A 118 -14.88 -6.75 5.87
C LEU A 118 -13.39 -6.79 5.59
N LYS A 119 -12.63 -7.47 6.46
CA LYS A 119 -11.18 -7.63 6.33
C LYS A 119 -10.83 -8.41 5.07
N ALA A 120 -11.53 -9.50 4.79
CA ALA A 120 -11.30 -10.30 3.58
C ALA A 120 -11.59 -9.48 2.30
N CYS A 121 -12.76 -8.83 2.23
CA CYS A 121 -13.16 -8.02 1.07
C CYS A 121 -12.20 -6.83 0.86
N SER A 122 -11.87 -6.11 1.94
CA SER A 122 -10.93 -4.99 1.88
C SER A 122 -9.53 -5.42 1.48
N LYS A 123 -9.04 -6.54 2.01
CA LYS A 123 -7.69 -7.05 1.71
C LYS A 123 -7.60 -7.46 0.24
N THR A 124 -8.51 -8.33 -0.23
CA THR A 124 -8.51 -8.81 -1.61
C THR A 124 -8.62 -7.65 -2.60
N PHE A 125 -9.53 -6.71 -2.36
CA PHE A 125 -9.68 -5.55 -3.25
C PHE A 125 -8.45 -4.64 -3.22
N SER A 126 -7.87 -4.40 -2.04
CA SER A 126 -6.67 -3.56 -1.91
C SER A 126 -5.47 -4.20 -2.59
N ASP A 127 -5.24 -5.50 -2.39
CA ASP A 127 -4.15 -6.24 -3.02
C ASP A 127 -4.24 -6.10 -4.54
N SER A 128 -5.41 -6.37 -5.14
CA SER A 128 -5.62 -6.18 -6.58
C SER A 128 -5.48 -4.72 -7.02
N TYR A 129 -6.01 -3.77 -6.26
CA TYR A 129 -5.91 -2.34 -6.59
C TYR A 129 -4.45 -1.85 -6.65
N TYR A 130 -3.62 -2.24 -5.69
CA TYR A 130 -2.21 -1.84 -5.65
C TYR A 130 -1.37 -2.60 -6.68
N GLU A 131 -1.64 -3.89 -6.90
CA GLU A 131 -1.00 -4.66 -7.98
C GLU A 131 -1.24 -4.04 -9.35
N ILE A 132 -2.48 -3.64 -9.63
CA ILE A 132 -2.84 -2.96 -10.88
C ILE A 132 -2.11 -1.62 -11.03
N LYS A 133 -1.85 -0.93 -9.91
CA LYS A 133 -1.03 0.28 -9.87
C LYS A 133 0.48 0.02 -9.91
N GLY A 134 0.91 -1.24 -10.00
CA GLY A 134 2.32 -1.63 -10.01
C GLY A 134 3.00 -1.50 -8.66
N ILE A 135 2.24 -1.31 -7.58
CA ILE A 135 2.73 -1.25 -6.21
C ILE A 135 2.60 -2.65 -5.64
N LYS A 136 3.71 -3.37 -5.53
CA LYS A 136 3.74 -4.58 -4.72
C LYS A 136 3.66 -4.17 -3.25
N LEU A 137 2.55 -4.51 -2.60
CA LEU A 137 2.52 -4.47 -1.15
C LEU A 137 3.55 -5.47 -0.62
N PRO A 138 4.34 -5.13 0.42
CA PRO A 138 5.22 -6.10 1.03
C PRO A 138 4.38 -7.30 1.48
N GLU A 139 4.81 -8.51 1.12
CA GLU A 139 4.14 -9.72 1.61
C GLU A 139 4.13 -9.65 3.14
N SER A 140 2.94 -9.65 3.74
CA SER A 140 2.81 -9.68 5.18
C SER A 140 3.36 -11.03 5.65
N ASN A 141 4.63 -11.08 6.02
CA ASN A 141 5.22 -12.19 6.75
C ASN A 141 4.55 -12.28 8.12
N GLY A 142 3.34 -12.84 8.19
CA GLY A 142 2.64 -13.26 9.41
C GLY A 142 2.28 -12.19 10.46
N GLU A 143 2.84 -10.99 10.42
CA GLU A 143 2.62 -9.96 11.42
C GLU A 143 1.61 -8.94 10.90
N SER A 144 0.44 -8.98 11.52
CA SER A 144 -0.75 -8.18 11.21
C SER A 144 -0.44 -6.68 11.17
N SER A 145 -0.19 -6.15 9.97
CA SER A 145 -0.24 -4.72 9.68
C SER A 145 -1.70 -4.26 9.55
N SER A 146 -2.44 -4.33 10.65
CA SER A 146 -3.84 -3.88 10.73
C SER A 146 -3.97 -2.37 11.01
N SER A 147 -2.87 -1.61 11.09
CA SER A 147 -2.89 -0.23 11.59
C SER A 147 -3.10 0.86 10.53
N LEU A 148 -3.15 0.54 9.23
CA LEU A 148 -3.20 1.56 8.17
C LEU A 148 -4.55 1.75 7.47
N ILE A 149 -5.58 0.94 7.73
CA ILE A 149 -6.85 1.00 6.97
C ILE A 149 -8.04 1.55 7.78
N VAL A 150 -7.87 1.92 9.06
CA VAL A 150 -8.97 2.52 9.84
C VAL A 150 -8.89 4.06 9.79
N GLY A 151 -9.22 4.62 8.62
CA GLY A 151 -9.27 6.06 8.40
C GLY A 151 -10.60 6.49 7.78
N ASN A 152 -11.50 7.00 8.62
CA ASN A 152 -12.73 7.74 8.29
C ASN A 152 -13.90 6.95 7.70
N LEU A 153 -14.57 6.18 8.57
CA LEU A 153 -15.98 5.83 8.40
C LEU A 153 -16.84 7.10 8.56
N ARG A 154 -17.05 7.87 7.50
CA ARG A 154 -18.01 8.98 7.51
C ARG A 154 -19.43 8.41 7.48
N LYS A 155 -20.10 8.50 8.62
CA LYS A 155 -21.53 8.23 8.79
C LYS A 155 -22.33 9.25 7.98
N THR A 156 -22.76 8.90 6.76
CA THR A 156 -23.71 9.72 6.02
C THR A 156 -25.09 9.52 6.64
N LYS A 157 -25.48 10.43 7.53
CA LYS A 157 -26.83 10.50 8.08
C LYS A 157 -27.76 10.91 6.93
N GLY A 158 -28.63 9.99 6.49
CA GLY A 158 -29.69 10.32 5.55
C GLY A 158 -30.60 11.37 6.18
N GLY A 159 -30.57 12.57 5.62
CA GLY A 159 -31.59 13.58 5.84
C GLY A 159 -32.76 13.28 4.91
N GLY A 160 -33.78 12.64 5.45
CA GLY A 160 -35.13 12.87 4.96
C GLY A 160 -35.64 14.11 5.68
N ASP A 161 -36.10 15.09 4.92
CA ASP A 161 -37.12 16.04 5.36
C ASP A 161 -37.90 16.50 4.12
N THR A 162 -39.20 16.21 4.19
CA THR A 162 -40.36 16.77 3.47
C THR A 162 -40.41 16.68 1.95
#